data_AF-A0A7W1LY80-F1
#
_entry.id   AF-A0A7W1LY80-F1
#
_cell.length_a   1.000
_cell.length_b   1.000
_cell.length_c   1.000
_cell.angle_alpha   90.00
_cell.angle_beta   90.00
_cell.angle_gamma   90.00
#
_symmetry.space_group_name_H-M   'P 1'
#
loop_
_entity.id
_entity.type
_entity.pdbx_description
1 polymer ?
#
loop_
_entity_poly.entity_id
_entity_poly.type
_entity_poly.pdbx_seq_one_letter_code
_entity_poly.pdbx_strand_id
1 'polypeptide(L)'
;MAQEQQTVSNIFRRAQAIHQENPGASYKEIKAQLLKEFKGAPFPSTAYLTIPEQDARAPEEDWSAGLPLVMRGIQQQDWKEIINGIVLSLEQTENYEQQRGTQDSDTWHDRTVGISEPLKKGVNKWMPEELMALAERQTKK
;
A
#
# COMPACT_ATOMS: atom_id res chain seq x y z
N MET A 1 6.31 7.70 32.91
CA MET A 1 6.71 8.20 31.58
C MET A 1 5.46 8.17 30.73
N ALA A 2 5.03 9.29 30.15
CA ALA A 2 3.88 9.29 29.25
C ALA A 2 4.22 8.37 28.08
N GLN A 3 3.50 7.26 27.92
CA GLN A 3 3.59 6.47 26.70
C GLN A 3 3.17 7.41 25.57
N GLU A 4 4.13 7.85 24.76
CA GLU A 4 3.82 8.65 23.58
C GLU A 4 2.79 7.87 22.77
N GLN A 5 1.62 8.51 22.60
CA GLN A 5 0.51 7.89 21.90
C GLN A 5 0.98 7.60 20.48
N GLN A 6 1.00 6.31 20.13
CA GLN A 6 1.52 5.87 18.84
C GLN A 6 0.64 6.47 17.74
N THR A 7 1.24 7.25 16.85
CA THR A 7 0.54 7.82 15.70
C THR A 7 0.65 6.86 14.52
N VAL A 8 -0.32 6.94 13.61
CA VAL A 8 -0.32 6.17 12.36
C VAL A 8 0.97 6.42 11.57
N SER A 9 1.44 7.67 11.55
CA SER A 9 2.69 8.07 10.91
C SER A 9 3.92 7.39 11.52
N ASN A 10 3.98 7.25 12.84
CA ASN A 10 5.11 6.59 13.50
C ASN A 10 5.13 5.08 13.22
N ILE A 11 3.95 4.44 13.19
CA ILE A 11 3.84 3.02 12.84
C ILE A 11 4.27 2.80 11.38
N PHE A 12 3.90 3.70 10.47
CA PHE A 12 4.33 3.64 9.07
C PHE A 12 5.85 3.79 8.92
N ARG A 13 6.46 4.79 9.58
CA ARG A 13 7.93 4.95 9.59
C ARG A 13 8.64 3.72 10.17
N ARG A 14 8.06 3.09 11.19
CA ARG A 14 8.60 1.85 11.75
C ARG A 14 8.53 0.71 10.74
N ALA A 15 7.44 0.58 9.99
CA ALA A 15 7.32 -0.40 8.92
C ALA A 15 8.39 -0.20 7.83
N GLN A 16 8.62 1.05 7.40
CA GLN A 16 9.68 1.40 6.46
C GLN A 16 11.07 1.04 7.00
N ALA A 17 11.36 1.35 8.27
CA ALA A 17 12.63 1.02 8.90
C ALA A 17 12.89 -0.50 8.93
N ILE A 18 11.88 -1.30 9.27
CA ILE A 18 11.99 -2.77 9.28
C ILE A 18 12.32 -3.30 7.88
N HIS A 19 11.70 -2.74 6.84
CA HIS A 19 11.99 -3.13 5.46
C HIS A 19 13.38 -2.68 5.00
N GLN A 20 13.83 -1.48 5.39
CA GLN A 20 15.20 -1.02 5.10
C GLN A 20 16.26 -1.87 5.80
N GLU A 21 16.00 -2.29 7.05
CA GLU A 21 16.88 -3.19 7.81
C GLU A 21 16.96 -4.58 7.14
N ASN A 22 15.87 -5.05 6.52
CA ASN A 22 15.80 -6.33 5.84
C ASN A 22 15.07 -6.23 4.48
N PRO A 23 15.75 -5.79 3.40
CA PRO A 23 15.12 -5.56 2.10
C PRO A 23 14.52 -6.82 1.44
N GLY A 24 14.94 -8.00 1.88
CA GLY A 24 14.38 -9.28 1.41
C GLY A 24 13.22 -9.82 2.26
N ALA A 25 12.84 -9.13 3.34
CA ALA A 25 11.76 -9.57 4.20
C ALA A 25 10.41 -9.45 3.49
N SER A 26 9.60 -10.50 3.58
CA SER A 26 8.25 -10.49 3.05
C SER A 26 7.35 -9.55 3.88
N TYR A 27 6.35 -8.95 3.24
CA TYR A 27 5.32 -8.15 3.93
C TYR A 27 4.63 -8.90 5.08
N LYS A 28 4.56 -10.24 5.01
CA LYS A 28 4.04 -11.08 6.09
C LYS A 28 4.92 -11.07 7.33
N GLU A 29 6.24 -11.04 7.15
CA GLU A 29 7.22 -10.97 8.24
C GLU A 29 7.21 -9.59 8.89
N ILE A 30 7.17 -8.53 8.08
CA ILE A 30 7.04 -7.14 8.54
C ILE A 30 5.78 -7.00 9.41
N LYS A 31 4.63 -7.50 8.91
CA LYS A 31 3.38 -7.55 9.66
C LYS A 31 3.52 -8.30 10.98
N ALA A 32 4.18 -9.47 10.98
CA ALA A 32 4.34 -10.27 12.19
C ALA A 32 5.24 -9.57 13.23
N GLN A 33 6.26 -8.84 12.79
CA GLN A 33 7.13 -8.07 13.66
C GLN A 33 6.40 -6.86 14.27
N LEU A 34 5.71 -6.06 13.44
CA LEU A 34 4.89 -4.94 13.91
C LEU A 34 3.82 -5.41 14.91
N LEU A 35 3.17 -6.55 14.63
CA LEU A 35 2.17 -7.10 15.52
C LEU A 35 2.73 -7.50 16.88
N LYS A 36 3.98 -7.93 16.96
CA LYS A 36 4.64 -8.24 18.23
C LYS A 36 5.02 -6.96 18.97
N GLU A 37 5.55 -5.97 18.26
CA GLU A 37 6.00 -4.69 18.84
C GLU A 37 4.84 -3.86 19.43
N PHE A 38 3.72 -3.77 18.72
CA PHE A 38 2.58 -2.95 19.14
C PHE A 38 1.53 -3.71 19.96
N LYS A 39 1.73 -5.01 20.23
CA LYS A 39 0.80 -5.79 21.05
C LYS A 39 0.74 -5.23 22.47
N GLY A 40 -0.43 -4.74 22.87
CA GLY A 40 -0.64 -4.16 24.19
C GLY A 40 -0.26 -2.68 24.30
N ALA A 41 0.17 -2.06 23.21
CA ALA A 41 0.31 -0.60 23.13
C ALA A 41 -1.07 0.06 23.03
N PRO A 42 -1.22 1.31 23.53
CA PRO A 42 -2.44 2.08 23.36
C PRO A 42 -2.70 2.36 21.87
N PHE A 43 -3.97 2.27 21.46
CA PHE A 43 -4.37 2.50 20.08
C PHE A 43 -4.12 3.96 19.62
N PRO A 44 -3.80 4.16 18.34
CA PRO A 44 -3.72 5.49 17.76
C PRO A 44 -5.06 6.23 17.86
N SER A 45 -5.01 7.55 17.97
CA SER A 45 -6.21 8.39 17.83
C SER A 45 -6.58 8.58 16.36
N THR A 46 -7.87 8.61 16.05
CA THR A 46 -8.39 8.97 14.73
C THR A 46 -8.09 10.42 14.34
N ALA A 47 -7.79 11.29 15.31
CA ALA A 47 -7.42 12.68 15.07
C ALA A 47 -6.12 12.82 14.25
N TYR A 48 -5.28 11.79 14.23
CA TYR A 48 -3.99 11.76 13.53
C TYR A 48 -3.89 10.58 12.56
N LEU A 49 -4.96 10.31 11.81
CA LEU A 49 -5.02 9.30 10.76
C LEU A 49 -4.32 9.81 9.48
N THR A 50 -2.99 9.88 9.53
CA THR A 50 -2.18 10.37 8.39
C THR A 50 -0.93 9.52 8.22
N ILE A 51 -0.57 9.26 6.98
CA ILE A 51 0.73 8.74 6.59
C ILE A 51 1.57 9.94 6.13
N PRO A 52 2.87 10.02 6.49
CA PRO A 52 3.74 11.07 5.98
C PRO A 52 3.72 11.06 4.46
N GLU A 53 3.50 12.22 3.86
CA GLU A 53 3.48 12.39 2.40
C GLU A 53 4.68 11.67 1.77
N GLN A 54 4.39 10.76 0.83
CA GLN A 54 5.39 10.03 0.07
C GLN A 54 5.34 10.44 -1.40
N ASP A 55 4.86 11.66 -1.70
CA ASP A 55 4.69 12.12 -3.08
C ASP A 55 5.95 11.89 -3.88
N ALA A 56 7.14 12.23 -3.33
CA ALA A 56 8.50 11.94 -3.84
C ALA A 56 8.72 10.51 -4.42
N ARG A 57 7.93 9.53 -3.98
CA ARG A 57 8.07 8.09 -4.22
C ARG A 57 6.89 7.51 -5.00
N ALA A 58 5.66 7.84 -4.59
CA ALA A 58 4.43 7.30 -5.14
C ALA A 58 3.29 8.32 -5.03
N PRO A 59 2.25 8.23 -5.88
CA PRO A 59 1.07 9.10 -5.79
C PRO A 59 0.31 8.90 -4.48
N GLU A 60 -0.46 9.91 -4.08
CA GLU A 60 -1.27 9.91 -2.85
C GLU A 60 -2.16 8.68 -2.71
N GLU A 61 -2.77 8.22 -3.81
CA GLU A 61 -3.65 7.06 -3.79
C GLU A 61 -2.95 5.78 -3.30
N ASP A 62 -1.66 5.61 -3.60
CA ASP A 62 -0.91 4.40 -3.24
C ASP A 62 -0.43 4.45 -1.79
N TRP A 63 0.17 5.56 -1.36
CA TRP A 63 0.67 5.65 0.02
C TRP A 63 -0.46 5.83 1.04
N SER A 64 -1.65 6.30 0.62
CA SER A 64 -2.84 6.40 1.48
C SER A 64 -3.79 5.19 1.40
N ALA A 65 -3.54 4.22 0.50
CA ALA A 65 -4.42 3.07 0.22
C ALA A 65 -4.86 2.29 1.48
N GLY A 66 -3.99 2.22 2.47
CA GLY A 66 -4.23 1.53 3.74
C GLY A 66 -5.02 2.30 4.80
N LEU A 67 -5.20 3.61 4.66
CA LEU A 67 -5.84 4.45 5.69
C LEU A 67 -7.27 4.01 6.05
N PRO A 68 -8.13 3.56 5.12
CA PRO A 68 -9.45 3.05 5.48
C PRO A 68 -9.40 1.83 6.40
N LEU A 69 -8.43 0.93 6.19
CA LEU A 69 -8.20 -0.22 7.07
C LEU A 69 -7.66 0.22 8.43
N VAL A 70 -6.73 1.19 8.45
CA VAL A 70 -6.23 1.77 9.71
C VAL A 70 -7.37 2.38 10.51
N MET A 71 -8.23 3.19 9.87
CA MET A 71 -9.38 3.80 10.53
C MET A 71 -10.31 2.75 11.12
N ARG A 72 -10.64 1.71 10.33
CA ARG A 72 -11.49 0.61 10.78
C ARG A 72 -10.88 -0.11 11.99
N GLY A 73 -9.58 -0.38 11.94
CA GLY A 73 -8.85 -1.02 13.03
C GLY A 73 -8.78 -0.17 14.29
N ILE A 74 -8.64 1.16 14.18
CA ILE A 74 -8.72 2.06 15.33
C ILE A 74 -10.13 2.02 15.95
N GLN A 75 -11.18 2.09 15.13
CA GLN A 75 -12.57 2.05 15.61
C GLN A 75 -12.91 0.71 16.29
N GLN A 76 -12.38 -0.40 15.77
CA GLN A 76 -12.61 -1.75 16.31
C GLN A 76 -11.60 -2.16 17.38
N GLN A 77 -10.60 -1.32 17.67
CA GLN A 77 -9.49 -1.64 18.57
C GLN A 77 -8.78 -2.95 18.16
N ASP A 78 -8.52 -3.11 16.86
CA ASP A 78 -7.80 -4.25 16.30
C ASP A 78 -6.47 -3.84 15.68
N TRP A 79 -5.38 -4.21 16.36
CA TRP A 79 -4.01 -4.00 15.88
C TRP A 79 -3.71 -4.75 14.58
N LYS A 80 -4.35 -5.91 14.35
CA LYS A 80 -4.16 -6.66 13.10
C LYS A 80 -4.63 -5.85 11.92
N GLU A 81 -5.76 -5.19 12.06
CA GLU A 81 -6.37 -4.39 11.02
C GLU A 81 -5.60 -3.09 10.75
N ILE A 82 -5.14 -2.42 11.81
CA ILE A 82 -4.24 -1.27 11.71
C ILE A 82 -2.98 -1.64 10.94
N ILE A 83 -2.31 -2.71 11.34
CA ILE A 83 -1.05 -3.12 10.73
C ILE A 83 -1.27 -3.62 9.30
N ASN A 84 -2.40 -4.27 9.00
CA ASN A 84 -2.75 -4.61 7.62
C ASN A 84 -2.83 -3.37 6.74
N GLY A 85 -3.47 -2.30 7.21
CA GLY A 85 -3.54 -1.04 6.49
C GLY A 85 -2.16 -0.44 6.26
N ILE A 86 -1.32 -0.36 7.30
CA ILE A 86 0.05 0.15 7.18
C ILE A 86 0.87 -0.63 6.14
N VAL A 87 0.81 -1.96 6.21
CA VAL A 87 1.55 -2.83 5.29
C VAL A 87 1.01 -2.71 3.86
N LEU A 88 -0.31 -2.55 3.68
CA LEU A 88 -0.90 -2.31 2.37
C LEU A 88 -0.38 -1.02 1.75
N SER A 89 -0.36 0.10 2.49
CA SER A 89 0.20 1.36 2.02
C SER A 89 1.68 1.24 1.64
N LEU A 90 2.46 0.50 2.43
CA LEU A 90 3.87 0.25 2.14
C LEU A 90 4.04 -0.56 0.84
N GLU A 91 3.28 -1.65 0.72
CA GLU A 91 3.29 -2.53 -0.45
C GLU A 91 2.90 -1.78 -1.73
N GLN A 92 1.86 -0.95 -1.70
CA GLN A 92 1.46 -0.16 -2.87
C GLN A 92 2.54 0.84 -3.28
N THR A 93 3.12 1.55 -2.30
CA THR A 93 4.22 2.50 -2.55
C THR A 93 5.41 1.80 -3.21
N GLU A 94 5.84 0.65 -2.70
CA GLU A 94 6.99 -0.09 -3.22
C GLU A 94 6.71 -0.74 -4.57
N ASN A 95 5.50 -1.29 -4.76
CA ASN A 95 5.08 -1.83 -6.04
C ASN A 95 5.04 -0.75 -7.12
N TYR A 96 4.59 0.46 -6.77
CA TYR A 96 4.64 1.61 -7.67
C TYR A 96 6.07 1.93 -8.08
N GLU A 97 6.99 2.04 -7.11
CA GLU A 97 8.42 2.30 -7.38
C GLU A 97 9.05 1.23 -8.28
N GLN A 98 8.79 -0.04 -8.01
CA GLN A 98 9.32 -1.16 -8.79
C GLN A 98 8.77 -1.17 -10.22
N GLN A 99 7.48 -0.90 -10.41
CA GLN A 99 6.84 -0.90 -11.73
C GLN A 99 7.18 0.36 -12.54
N ARG A 100 7.34 1.51 -11.87
CA ARG A 100 7.75 2.77 -12.50
C ARG A 100 9.16 2.67 -13.07
N GLY A 101 10.08 1.99 -12.39
CA GLY A 101 11.48 1.90 -12.80
C GLY A 101 12.15 3.29 -12.91
N THR A 102 13.24 3.39 -13.65
CA THR A 102 13.91 4.69 -13.92
C THR A 102 13.14 5.45 -15.02
N GLN A 103 12.00 6.03 -14.67
CA GLN A 103 11.22 6.87 -15.58
C GLN A 103 11.59 8.35 -15.44
N ASP A 104 11.60 9.06 -16.57
CA ASP A 104 11.90 10.49 -16.68
C ASP A 104 10.92 11.33 -15.84
N SER A 105 11.34 12.52 -15.40
CA SER A 105 10.58 13.34 -14.43
C SER A 105 9.21 13.82 -14.92
N ASP A 106 8.98 13.80 -16.24
CA ASP A 106 7.78 14.37 -16.88
C ASP A 106 6.51 13.48 -16.76
N THR A 107 6.62 12.18 -16.50
CA THR A 107 5.47 11.22 -16.39
C THR A 107 5.18 10.78 -14.96
N TRP A 108 5.50 11.65 -14.02
CA TRP A 108 5.48 11.49 -12.57
C TRP A 108 4.16 10.97 -11.92
N HIS A 109 3.01 11.05 -12.60
CA HIS A 109 1.71 10.56 -12.10
C HIS A 109 1.01 9.64 -13.11
N ASP A 110 1.69 8.61 -13.59
CA ASP A 110 1.04 7.61 -14.43
C ASP A 110 0.14 6.67 -13.59
N ARG A 111 -1.19 6.87 -13.71
CA ARG A 111 -2.22 6.09 -13.01
C ARG A 111 -2.35 4.64 -13.50
N THR A 112 -1.62 4.25 -14.54
CA THR A 112 -1.60 2.87 -15.04
C THR A 112 -0.55 1.99 -14.34
N VAL A 113 0.42 2.62 -13.66
CA VAL A 113 1.46 1.95 -12.86
C VAL A 113 0.85 1.45 -11.53
N GLY A 114 1.29 0.30 -11.04
CA GLY A 114 0.77 -0.31 -9.79
C GLY A 114 -0.49 -1.17 -9.99
N ILE A 115 -1.31 -0.86 -10.99
CA ILE A 115 -2.60 -1.54 -11.23
C ILE A 115 -2.58 -2.56 -12.37
N SER A 116 -1.45 -2.76 -13.04
CA SER A 116 -1.35 -3.59 -14.26
C SER A 116 -1.85 -5.04 -14.06
N GLU A 117 -1.49 -5.68 -12.94
CA GLU A 117 -1.90 -7.04 -12.64
C GLU A 117 -3.38 -7.15 -12.19
N PRO A 118 -3.89 -6.31 -11.27
CA PRO A 118 -5.33 -6.20 -11.00
C PRO A 118 -6.17 -5.90 -12.25
N LEU A 119 -5.71 -4.97 -13.09
CA LEU A 119 -6.35 -4.60 -14.35
C LEU A 119 -6.40 -5.81 -15.29
N LYS A 120 -5.28 -6.52 -15.49
CA LYS A 120 -5.24 -7.73 -16.32
C LYS A 120 -6.19 -8.81 -15.82
N LYS A 121 -6.25 -9.04 -14.50
CA LYS A 121 -7.20 -9.99 -13.89
C LYS A 121 -8.66 -9.56 -14.08
N GLY A 122 -8.96 -8.28 -13.92
CA GLY A 122 -10.28 -7.72 -14.16
C GLY A 122 -10.71 -7.82 -15.62
N VAL A 123 -9.83 -7.42 -16.54
CA VAL A 123 -10.07 -7.49 -17.98
C VAL A 123 -10.30 -8.95 -18.40
N ASN A 124 -9.44 -9.90 -18.02
CA ASN A 124 -9.64 -11.31 -18.36
C ASN A 124 -10.94 -11.91 -17.79
N LYS A 125 -11.44 -11.39 -16.67
CA LYS A 125 -12.72 -11.84 -16.08
C LYS A 125 -13.94 -11.41 -16.91
N TRP A 126 -13.89 -10.22 -17.51
CA TRP A 126 -15.02 -9.62 -18.23
C TRP A 126 -14.90 -9.70 -19.75
N MET A 127 -13.69 -9.88 -20.26
CA MET A 127 -13.35 -9.97 -21.67
C MET A 127 -12.31 -11.08 -21.87
N PRO A 128 -12.76 -12.34 -22.00
CA PRO A 128 -11.87 -13.47 -22.25
C PRO A 128 -11.07 -13.30 -23.55
N GLU A 129 -9.96 -14.03 -23.67
CA GLU A 129 -9.03 -13.92 -24.81
C GLU A 129 -9.70 -14.10 -26.17
N GLU A 130 -10.75 -14.92 -26.27
CA GLU A 130 -11.52 -15.10 -27.51
C GLU A 130 -12.25 -13.83 -27.96
N LEU A 131 -12.80 -13.04 -27.02
CA LEU A 131 -13.45 -11.76 -27.32
C LEU A 131 -12.43 -10.68 -27.65
N MET A 132 -11.27 -10.67 -26.97
CA MET A 132 -10.16 -9.77 -27.32
C MET A 132 -9.63 -10.06 -28.72
N ALA A 133 -9.44 -11.33 -29.09
CA ALA A 133 -8.99 -11.72 -30.42
C ALA A 133 -10.00 -11.33 -31.52
N LEU A 134 -11.30 -11.35 -31.22
CA LEU A 134 -12.36 -10.86 -32.13
C LEU A 134 -12.32 -9.33 -32.28
N ALA A 135 -12.11 -8.59 -31.18
CA ALA A 135 -12.01 -7.13 -31.20
C ALA A 135 -10.77 -6.63 -31.95
N GLU A 136 -9.61 -7.28 -31.76
CA GLU A 136 -8.36 -6.97 -32.48
C GLU A 136 -8.45 -7.28 -34.00
N ARG A 137 -9.25 -8.29 -34.38
CA ARG A 137 -9.52 -8.58 -35.80
C ARG A 137 -10.44 -7.54 -36.44
N GLN A 138 -11.34 -6.92 -35.70
CA GLN A 138 -12.23 -5.88 -36.23
C GLN A 138 -11.56 -4.51 -36.37
N THR A 139 -10.56 -4.19 -35.54
CA THR A 139 -9.81 -2.92 -35.59
C THR A 139 -8.72 -2.87 -36.65
N LYS A 140 -8.32 -4.02 -37.23
CA LYS A 140 -7.38 -4.12 -38.36
C LYS A 140 -8.02 -3.95 -39.75
N LYS A 141 -9.21 -3.35 -39.84
CA LYS A 141 -9.87 -3.01 -41.11
C LYS A 141 -9.77 -1.52 -41.42
#